data_AF-A0A317NCX9-F1
#
_entry.id   AF-A0A317NCX9-F1
#
_cell.length_a   1.000
_cell.length_b   1.000
_cell.length_c   1.000
_cell.angle_alpha   90.00
_cell.angle_beta   90.00
_cell.angle_gamma   90.00
#
_symmetry.space_group_name_H-M   'P 1'
#
loop_
_entity.id
_entity.type
_entity.pdbx_description
1 polymer ?
#
loop_
_entity_poly.entity_id
_entity_poly.type
_entity_poly.pdbx_seq_one_letter_code
_entity_poly.pdbx_strand_id
1 'polypeptide(L)'
;MQRIAGWWDGFELWVAGLPFIPQFLVVLVGMVPISFAIAYLLDRTLRAIFRVLRRDEPTDGAPIPATVAAPARPTVGSGAR
;
A
#
# COMPACT_ATOMS: atom_id res chain seq x y z
N MET A 1 -19.40 29.48 -8.14
CA MET A 1 -19.21 28.74 -6.88
C MET A 1 -20.51 28.20 -6.28
N GLN A 2 -21.65 28.89 -6.43
CA GLN A 2 -22.96 28.42 -5.91
C GLN A 2 -23.52 27.15 -6.57
N ARG A 3 -23.14 26.87 -7.82
CA ARG A 3 -23.67 25.72 -8.58
C ARG A 3 -23.30 24.36 -7.98
N ILE A 4 -22.08 24.27 -7.41
CA ILE A 4 -21.62 23.07 -6.70
C ILE A 4 -22.32 22.98 -5.33
N ALA A 5 -22.44 24.11 -4.63
CA ALA A 5 -23.11 24.16 -3.33
C ALA A 5 -24.60 23.77 -3.42
N GLY A 6 -25.32 24.24 -4.45
CA GLY A 6 -26.74 23.89 -4.63
C GLY A 6 -26.96 22.43 -5.01
N TRP A 7 -26.03 21.80 -5.74
CA TRP A 7 -26.11 20.37 -6.02
C TRP A 7 -25.83 19.52 -4.76
N TRP A 8 -24.86 19.96 -3.95
CA TRP A 8 -24.53 19.32 -2.67
C TRP A 8 -25.67 19.45 -1.65
N ASP A 9 -26.28 20.63 -1.55
CA ASP A 9 -27.45 20.88 -0.68
C ASP A 9 -28.64 19.96 -1.04
N GLY A 10 -28.92 19.77 -2.34
CA GLY A 10 -29.92 18.82 -2.80
C GLY A 10 -29.57 17.36 -2.46
N PHE A 11 -28.28 17.01 -2.47
CA PHE A 11 -27.81 15.69 -2.05
C PHE A 11 -27.96 15.49 -0.54
N GLU A 12 -27.60 16.48 0.28
CA GLU A 12 -27.80 16.44 1.74
C GLU A 12 -29.28 16.28 2.11
N LEU A 13 -30.17 17.03 1.46
CA LEU A 13 -31.63 16.91 1.67
C LEU A 13 -32.16 15.54 1.24
N TRP A 14 -31.67 14.99 0.12
CA TRP A 14 -32.04 13.65 -0.31
C TRP A 14 -31.60 12.61 0.74
N VAL A 15 -30.32 12.59 1.12
CA VAL A 15 -29.75 11.65 2.10
C VAL A 15 -30.43 11.76 3.46
N ALA A 16 -30.67 12.99 3.94
CA ALA A 16 -31.34 13.25 5.22
C ALA A 16 -32.82 12.89 5.20
N GLY A 17 -33.45 12.84 4.02
CA GLY A 17 -34.84 12.42 3.83
C GLY A 17 -35.03 10.89 3.83
N LEU A 18 -33.96 10.09 3.80
CA LEU A 18 -34.07 8.63 3.86
C LEU A 18 -34.24 8.11 5.30
N PRO A 19 -34.96 6.99 5.50
CA PRO A 19 -34.95 6.30 6.78
C PRO A 19 -33.57 5.68 7.09
N PHE A 20 -33.33 5.31 8.34
CA PHE A 20 -32.00 4.93 8.86
C PHE A 20 -31.26 3.85 8.03
N ILE A 21 -31.95 2.76 7.65
CA ILE A 21 -31.34 1.63 6.94
C ILE A 21 -30.75 2.05 5.59
N PRO A 22 -31.52 2.62 4.65
CA PRO A 22 -30.96 3.05 3.37
C PRO A 22 -29.99 4.23 3.50
N GLN A 23 -30.17 5.14 4.46
CA GLN A 23 -29.19 6.21 4.75
C GLN A 23 -27.82 5.62 5.14
N PHE A 24 -27.81 4.64 6.04
CA PHE A 24 -26.60 3.95 6.47
C PHE A 24 -25.93 3.19 5.32
N LEU A 25 -26.72 2.54 4.46
CA LEU A 25 -26.19 1.86 3.27
C LEU A 25 -25.52 2.83 2.29
N VAL A 26 -26.13 3.99 2.02
CA VAL A 26 -25.53 5.02 1.14
C VAL A 26 -24.20 5.50 1.73
N VAL A 27 -24.16 5.77 3.03
CA VAL A 27 -22.92 6.17 3.72
C VAL A 27 -21.87 5.08 3.67
N LEU A 28 -22.23 3.81 3.93
CA LEU A 28 -21.29 2.69 3.89
C LEU A 28 -20.72 2.53 2.47
N VAL A 29 -21.57 2.54 1.46
CA VAL A 29 -21.19 2.41 0.04
C VAL A 29 -20.34 3.58 -0.43
N GLY A 30 -20.52 4.79 0.11
CA GLY A 30 -19.64 5.92 -0.17
C GLY A 30 -18.32 5.85 0.60
N MET A 31 -18.38 5.63 1.91
CA MET A 31 -17.24 5.83 2.81
C MET A 31 -16.22 4.69 2.76
N VAL A 32 -16.67 3.44 2.52
CA VAL A 32 -15.76 2.29 2.34
C VAL A 32 -14.83 2.47 1.14
N PRO A 33 -15.30 2.72 -0.09
CA PRO A 33 -14.40 2.92 -1.23
C PRO A 33 -13.59 4.21 -1.11
N ILE A 34 -14.12 5.28 -0.52
CA ILE A 34 -13.36 6.51 -0.26
C ILE A 34 -12.18 6.19 0.68
N SER A 35 -12.43 5.45 1.76
CA SER A 35 -11.37 5.04 2.70
C SER A 35 -10.32 4.17 2.02
N PHE A 36 -10.75 3.22 1.18
CA PHE A 36 -9.84 2.38 0.40
C PHE A 36 -9.00 3.20 -0.58
N ALA A 37 -9.61 4.18 -1.27
CA ALA A 37 -8.91 5.09 -2.16
C ALA A 37 -7.86 5.93 -1.43
N ILE A 38 -8.20 6.47 -0.25
CA ILE A 38 -7.27 7.23 0.59
C ILE A 38 -6.12 6.35 1.08
N ALA A 39 -6.42 5.15 1.59
CA ALA A 39 -5.39 4.21 2.02
C ALA A 39 -4.45 3.84 0.88
N TYR A 40 -5.00 3.53 -0.30
CA TYR A 40 -4.22 3.24 -1.50
C TYR A 40 -3.32 4.43 -1.91
N LEU A 41 -3.86 5.64 -1.85
CA LEU A 41 -3.13 6.85 -2.19
C LEU A 41 -1.99 7.12 -1.20
N LEU A 42 -2.23 6.93 0.09
CA LEU A 42 -1.21 7.06 1.14
C LEU A 42 -0.08 6.05 0.91
N ASP A 43 -0.40 4.77 0.70
CA ASP A 43 0.58 3.73 0.40
C ASP A 43 1.42 4.07 -0.83
N ARG A 44 0.77 4.55 -1.89
CA ARG A 44 1.46 4.93 -3.13
C ARG A 44 2.37 6.13 -2.93
N THR A 45 1.92 7.11 -2.14
CA THR A 45 2.65 8.34 -1.83
C THR A 45 3.88 8.04 -0.97
N LEU A 46 3.73 7.24 0.08
CA LEU A 46 4.83 6.81 0.94
C LEU A 46 5.89 6.05 0.13
N ARG A 47 5.48 5.11 -0.74
CA ARG A 47 6.41 4.41 -1.64
C ARG A 47 7.14 5.36 -2.60
N ALA A 48 6.45 6.37 -3.12
CA ALA A 48 7.07 7.37 -3.99
C ALA A 48 8.10 8.21 -3.22
N ILE A 49 7.77 8.68 -2.02
CA ILE A 49 8.68 9.44 -1.16
C ILE A 49 9.92 8.61 -0.82
N PHE A 50 9.77 7.37 -0.36
CA PHE A 50 10.92 6.51 -0.05
C PHE A 50 11.78 6.19 -1.27
N ARG A 51 11.17 6.05 -2.46
CA ARG A 51 11.94 5.84 -3.70
C ARG A 51 12.75 7.07 -4.09
N VAL A 52 12.22 8.28 -3.84
CA VAL A 52 12.93 9.54 -4.07
C VAL A 52 14.06 9.67 -3.05
N LEU A 53 13.79 9.44 -1.76
CA LEU A 53 14.78 9.58 -0.69
C LEU A 53 15.91 8.54 -0.78
N ARG A 54 15.62 7.31 -1.20
CA ARG A 54 16.63 6.26 -1.41
C ARG A 54 17.44 6.46 -2.70
N ARG A 55 17.03 7.39 -3.57
CA ARG A 55 17.77 7.68 -4.80
C ARG A 55 19.12 8.37 -4.52
N ASP A 56 19.28 8.89 -3.31
CA ASP A 56 20.50 9.56 -2.85
C ASP A 56 21.49 8.61 -2.15
N GLU A 57 21.17 7.31 -2.03
CA GLU A 57 22.14 6.28 -1.68
C GLU A 57 22.72 5.73 -3.00
N PRO A 58 23.88 6.23 -3.49
CA PRO A 58 24.65 5.49 -4.47
C PRO A 58 25.02 4.17 -3.79
N THR A 59 24.23 3.14 -4.07
CA THR A 59 24.67 1.76 -3.94
C THR A 59 25.70 1.58 -5.05
N ASP A 60 26.90 2.13 -4.82
CA ASP A 60 28.11 1.59 -5.42
C ASP A 60 28.01 0.09 -5.19
N GLY A 61 27.91 -0.65 -6.30
CA GLY A 61 27.91 -2.09 -6.29
C GLY A 61 29.22 -2.57 -5.70
N ALA A 62 29.32 -2.62 -4.38
CA ALA A 62 30.29 -3.46 -3.72
C ALA A 62 29.85 -4.90 -4.03
N PRO A 63 30.63 -5.64 -4.83
CA PRO A 63 30.36 -7.05 -5.04
C PRO A 63 30.38 -7.68 -3.65
N ILE A 64 29.31 -8.36 -3.26
CA ILE A 64 29.32 -9.18 -2.04
C ILE A 64 30.45 -10.18 -2.25
N PRO A 65 31.57 -10.12 -1.50
CA PRO A 65 32.63 -11.09 -1.68
C PRO A 65 32.04 -12.45 -1.30
N ALA A 66 31.99 -13.36 -2.27
CA ALA A 66 31.61 -14.77 -2.10
C ALA A 66 32.67 -15.55 -1.28
N THR A 67 33.20 -14.95 -0.21
CA THR A 67 34.37 -15.44 0.55
C THR A 67 33.98 -16.21 1.80
N VAL A 68 32.71 -16.57 1.99
CA VAL A 68 32.39 -17.68 2.91
C VAL A 68 31.95 -18.89 2.12
N ALA A 69 32.84 -19.33 1.22
CA ALA A 69 32.89 -20.71 0.81
C ALA A 69 33.16 -21.55 2.07
N ALA A 70 32.10 -22.19 2.59
CA ALA A 70 32.22 -23.13 3.69
C ALA A 70 33.28 -24.20 3.34
N PRO A 71 34.23 -24.51 4.24
CA PRO A 71 35.27 -25.48 3.94
C PRO A 71 34.62 -26.83 3.64
N ALA A 72 35.02 -27.43 2.51
CA ALA A 72 34.56 -28.72 2.03
C ALA A 72 34.70 -29.76 3.16
N ARG A 73 33.56 -30.26 3.64
CA ARG A 73 33.50 -31.32 4.65
C ARG A 73 34.05 -32.59 4.00
N PRO A 74 35.14 -33.20 4.51
CA PRO A 74 35.68 -34.42 3.91
C PRO A 74 34.65 -35.54 4.05
N THR A 75 34.15 -36.06 2.93
CA THR A 75 33.36 -37.28 2.88
C THR A 75 34.30 -38.44 3.17
N VAL A 76 34.26 -38.96 4.41
CA VAL A 76 34.89 -40.23 4.75
C VAL A 76 34.25 -41.30 3.87
N GLY A 77 35.03 -41.80 2.91
CA GLY A 77 34.66 -42.93 2.07
C GLY A 77 34.52 -44.17 2.94
N SER A 78 33.30 -44.54 3.28
CA SER A 78 32.99 -45.88 3.79
C SER A 78 32.97 -46.85 2.61
N GLY A 79 34.15 -47.16 2.10
CA GLY A 79 34.38 -48.26 1.18
C GLY A 79 34.79 -49.51 1.95
N ALA A 80 34.01 -50.57 1.76
CA ALA A 80 34.35 -51.99 1.89
C ALA A 80 34.82 -52.50 3.28
N ARG A 81 34.01 -53.39 3.87
CA ARG A 81 34.12 -54.85 3.69
C ARG A 81 32.99 -55.58 4.40
#